data_AF-A0AAD9X8U0-F1
#
_entry.id   AF-A0AAD9X8U0-F1
#
_cell.length_a   1.000
_cell.length_b   1.000
_cell.length_c   1.000
_cell.angle_alpha   90.00
_cell.angle_beta   90.00
_cell.angle_gamma   90.00
#
_symmetry.space_group_name_H-M   'P 1'
#
loop_
_entity.id
_entity.type
_entity.pdbx_description
1 polymer ?
#
loop_
_entity_poly.entity_id
_entity_poly.type
_entity_poly.pdbx_seq_one_letter_code
_entity_poly.pdbx_strand_id
1 'polypeptide(L)'
;MGAQESDVVNEVGKKNVVQIFIDNGSAFVKAGKKLMKKYSLFWIRCATHCIDLIFEDIGKKDIVSSVIHDARAVKNFIYNHRWLLSQMRVVCKREIVWPGVTLFVTNHIALDSLLKKRTNLKQLFTSDAWASNPSSRTANGKRIE
;
A
#
# COMPACT_ATOMS: atom_id res chain seq x y z
N MET A 1 -1.20 -20.21 19.46
CA MET A 1 -1.42 -19.99 18.02
C MET A 1 -0.95 -21.17 17.15
N GLY A 2 -0.99 -22.42 17.64
CA GLY A 2 -0.67 -23.61 16.84
C GLY A 2 -1.62 -24.79 17.11
N ALA A 3 -2.64 -24.56 17.95
CA ALA A 3 -3.67 -25.53 18.29
C ALA A 3 -4.78 -25.48 17.23
N GLN A 4 -5.23 -24.26 16.90
CA GLN A 4 -6.33 -23.98 15.98
C GLN A 4 -6.14 -24.62 14.59
N GLU A 5 -4.94 -24.59 14.02
CA GLU A 5 -4.67 -25.17 12.69
C GLU A 5 -4.62 -26.69 12.71
N SER A 6 -4.18 -27.30 13.82
CA SER A 6 -4.23 -28.76 13.98
C SER A 6 -5.67 -29.25 14.13
N ASP A 7 -6.51 -28.47 14.80
CA ASP A 7 -7.91 -28.79 15.01
C ASP A 7 -8.66 -28.84 13.68
N VAL A 8 -8.42 -27.85 12.80
CA VAL A 8 -8.99 -27.83 11.44
C VAL A 8 -8.54 -29.03 10.61
N VAL A 9 -7.26 -29.42 10.64
CA VAL A 9 -6.77 -30.60 9.91
C VAL A 9 -7.41 -31.90 10.43
N ASN A 10 -7.67 -31.98 11.74
CA ASN A 10 -8.33 -33.13 12.33
C ASN A 10 -9.84 -33.15 12.00
N GLU A 11 -10.50 -32.00 12.01
CA GLU A 11 -11.91 -31.82 11.65
C GLU A 11 -12.17 -32.19 10.19
N VAL A 12 -11.39 -31.64 9.25
CA VAL A 12 -11.49 -31.95 7.82
C VAL A 12 -11.04 -33.39 7.53
N GLY A 13 -10.22 -33.95 8.41
CA GLY A 13 -9.64 -35.27 8.27
C GLY A 13 -8.31 -35.23 7.54
N LYS A 14 -7.29 -35.82 8.16
CA LYS A 14 -5.88 -35.79 7.69
C LYS A 14 -5.68 -36.27 6.25
N LYS A 15 -6.53 -37.19 5.76
CA LYS A 15 -6.47 -37.73 4.40
C LYS A 15 -7.02 -36.78 3.33
N ASN A 16 -7.82 -35.80 3.74
CA ASN A 16 -8.51 -34.86 2.85
C ASN A 16 -7.72 -33.56 2.65
N VAL A 17 -6.66 -33.34 3.43
CA VAL A 17 -5.84 -32.13 3.36
C VAL A 17 -4.50 -32.44 2.69
N VAL A 18 -4.36 -32.00 1.44
CA VAL A 18 -3.12 -32.16 0.66
C VAL A 18 -2.18 -30.97 0.87
N GLN A 19 -2.73 -29.76 1.00
CA GLN A 19 -1.94 -28.53 1.03
C GLN A 19 -2.59 -27.42 1.87
N ILE A 20 -1.74 -26.60 2.49
CA ILE A 20 -2.13 -25.42 3.26
C ILE A 20 -1.35 -24.19 2.78
N PHE A 21 -2.06 -23.06 2.68
CA PHE A 21 -1.49 -21.75 2.40
C PHE A 21 -1.58 -20.92 3.66
N ILE A 22 -0.43 -20.53 4.22
CA ILE A 22 -0.38 -19.72 5.44
C ILE A 22 0.51 -18.49 5.18
N ASP A 23 0.18 -17.39 5.86
CA ASP A 23 0.96 -16.16 5.89
C ASP A 23 2.46 -16.40 6.20
N ASN A 24 3.32 -15.49 5.75
CA ASN A 24 4.77 -15.63 5.89
C ASN A 24 5.32 -15.06 7.21
N GLY A 25 4.46 -14.54 8.10
CA GLY A 25 4.85 -14.11 9.43
C GLY A 25 5.58 -15.22 10.20
N SER A 26 6.56 -14.85 11.01
CA SER A 26 7.47 -15.81 11.67
C SER A 26 6.74 -16.87 12.51
N ALA A 27 5.61 -16.50 13.14
CA ALA A 27 4.75 -17.42 13.88
C ALA A 27 4.09 -18.47 12.96
N PHE A 28 3.60 -18.04 11.80
CA PHE A 28 2.95 -18.89 10.80
C PHE A 28 3.95 -19.81 10.09
N VAL A 29 5.16 -19.32 9.81
CA VAL A 29 6.26 -20.16 9.30
C VAL A 29 6.58 -21.30 10.28
N LYS A 30 6.63 -21.00 11.58
CA LYS A 30 6.83 -22.02 12.61
C LYS A 30 5.65 -23.01 12.66
N ALA A 31 4.42 -22.51 12.54
CA ALA A 31 3.21 -23.35 12.53
C ALA A 31 3.17 -24.28 11.31
N GLY A 32 3.39 -23.76 10.10
CA GLY A 32 3.44 -24.55 8.87
C GLY A 32 4.50 -25.65 8.92
N LYS A 33 5.71 -25.34 9.42
CA LYS A 33 6.77 -26.35 9.65
C LYS A 33 6.35 -27.42 10.66
N LYS A 34 5.62 -27.07 11.72
CA LYS A 34 5.08 -28.06 12.68
C LYS A 34 4.00 -28.94 12.05
N LEU A 35 3.13 -28.37 11.23
CA LEU A 35 2.07 -29.11 10.54
C LEU A 35 2.64 -30.12 9.54
N MET A 36 3.64 -29.74 8.74
CA MET A 36 4.32 -30.66 7.82
C MET A 36 5.03 -31.83 8.54
N LYS A 37 5.48 -31.63 9.79
CA LYS A 37 6.06 -32.73 10.59
C LYS A 37 5.01 -33.66 11.18
N LYS A 38 3.82 -33.13 11.47
CA LYS A 38 2.72 -33.85 12.15
C LYS A 38 1.79 -34.56 11.16
N TYR A 39 1.68 -34.05 9.94
CA TYR A 39 0.75 -34.51 8.92
C TYR A 39 1.47 -34.61 7.57
N SER A 40 1.08 -35.58 6.74
CA SER A 40 1.60 -35.75 5.37
C SER A 40 0.94 -34.75 4.41
N LEU A 41 1.23 -33.46 4.60
CA LEU A 41 0.71 -32.36 3.78
C LEU A 41 1.84 -31.41 3.35
N PHE A 42 1.56 -30.59 2.34
CA PHE A 42 2.48 -29.54 1.89
C PHE A 42 2.08 -28.18 2.46
N TRP A 43 3.05 -27.42 2.97
CA TRP A 43 2.86 -26.01 3.32
C TRP A 43 3.54 -25.11 2.30
N ILE A 44 2.76 -24.16 1.77
CA ILE A 44 3.25 -23.10 0.90
C ILE A 44 2.99 -21.73 1.55
N ARG A 45 3.91 -20.80 1.32
CA ARG A 45 3.79 -19.40 1.77
C ARG A 45 2.69 -18.68 0.99
N CYS A 46 1.99 -17.76 1.65
CA CYS A 46 0.99 -16.92 1.00
C CYS A 46 1.59 -16.09 -0.16
N ALA A 47 1.07 -16.29 -1.37
CA ALA A 47 1.54 -15.58 -2.57
C ALA A 47 1.33 -14.06 -2.45
N THR A 48 0.18 -13.63 -1.92
CA THR A 48 -0.12 -12.22 -1.69
C THR A 48 0.91 -11.57 -0.77
N HIS A 49 1.31 -12.26 0.31
CA HIS A 49 2.33 -11.77 1.22
C HIS A 49 3.72 -11.75 0.55
N CYS A 50 4.05 -12.75 -0.26
CA CYS A 50 5.30 -12.75 -1.02
C CYS A 50 5.40 -11.56 -1.98
N ILE A 51 4.30 -11.24 -2.68
CA ILE A 51 4.24 -10.06 -3.56
C ILE A 51 4.41 -8.78 -2.74
N ASP A 52 3.76 -8.68 -1.57
CA ASP A 52 3.86 -7.50 -0.73
C ASP A 52 5.29 -7.25 -0.23
N LEU A 53 6.02 -8.31 0.14
CA LEU A 53 7.44 -8.21 0.51
C LEU A 53 8.33 -7.79 -0.67
N ILE A 54 8.02 -8.23 -1.89
CA ILE A 54 8.74 -7.75 -3.09
C ILE A 54 8.56 -6.23 -3.24
N PHE A 55 7.33 -5.73 -3.04
CA PHE A 55 7.06 -4.29 -3.07
C PHE A 55 7.72 -3.55 -1.91
N GLU A 56 7.86 -4.17 -0.73
CA GLU A 56 8.62 -3.63 0.38
C GLU A 56 10.09 -3.40 0.00
N ASP A 57 10.74 -4.42 -0.55
CA ASP A 57 12.16 -4.35 -0.92
C ASP A 57 12.41 -3.36 -2.06
N ILE A 58 11.47 -3.27 -3.02
CA ILE A 58 11.51 -2.22 -4.04
C ILE A 58 11.35 -0.84 -3.40
N GLY A 59 10.42 -0.68 -2.46
CA GLY A 59 10.16 0.57 -1.75
C GLY A 59 11.33 1.08 -0.90
N LYS A 60 12.20 0.18 -0.42
CA LYS A 60 13.41 0.51 0.36
C LYS A 60 14.55 1.08 -0.47
N LYS A 61 14.54 0.93 -1.79
CA LYS A 61 15.56 1.55 -2.67
C LYS A 61 15.50 3.07 -2.55
N ASP A 62 16.64 3.74 -2.36
CA ASP A 62 16.69 5.19 -2.08
C ASP A 62 15.86 6.04 -3.03
N ILE A 63 16.00 5.78 -4.33
CA ILE A 63 15.25 6.49 -5.39
C ILE A 63 13.74 6.30 -5.21
N VAL A 64 13.30 5.07 -4.93
CA VAL A 64 11.87 4.75 -4.78
C VAL A 64 11.33 5.32 -3.47
N SER A 65 12.08 5.19 -2.38
CA SER A 65 11.75 5.75 -1.07
C SER A 65 11.56 7.27 -1.13
N SER A 66 12.46 7.98 -1.83
CA SER A 66 12.33 9.43 -2.07
C SER A 66 11.03 9.76 -2.81
N VAL A 67 10.71 9.02 -3.88
CA VAL A 67 9.48 9.23 -4.65
C VAL A 67 8.22 8.97 -3.80
N ILE A 68 8.22 7.91 -2.98
CA ILE A 68 7.11 7.62 -2.06
C ILE A 68 6.97 8.76 -1.03
N HIS A 69 8.08 9.26 -0.50
CA HIS A 69 8.08 10.38 0.44
C HIS A 69 7.48 11.65 -0.17
N ASP A 70 7.91 12.03 -1.36
CA ASP A 70 7.41 13.24 -2.05
C ASP A 70 5.94 13.09 -2.45
N ALA A 71 5.52 11.90 -2.90
CA ALA A 71 4.12 11.59 -3.16
C ALA A 71 3.25 11.74 -1.91
N ARG A 72 3.74 11.28 -0.74
CA ARG A 72 3.04 11.48 0.54
C ARG A 72 2.99 12.95 0.92
N ALA A 73 4.04 13.73 0.66
CA ALA A 73 4.06 15.17 0.92
C ALA A 73 2.98 15.89 0.10
N VAL A 74 2.89 15.61 -1.20
CA VAL A 74 1.85 16.16 -2.09
C VAL A 74 0.45 15.77 -1.60
N LYS A 75 0.23 14.48 -1.30
CA LYS A 75 -1.05 13.99 -0.77
C LYS A 75 -1.42 14.72 0.52
N ASN A 76 -0.54 14.73 1.52
CA ASN A 76 -0.81 15.37 2.80
C ASN A 76 -1.09 16.86 2.61
N PHE A 77 -0.35 17.54 1.74
CA PHE A 77 -0.60 18.94 1.45
C PHE A 77 -1.99 19.18 0.86
N ILE A 78 -2.39 18.41 -0.17
CA ILE A 78 -3.71 18.54 -0.79
C ILE A 78 -4.83 18.28 0.22
N TYR A 79 -4.76 17.17 0.95
CA TYR A 79 -5.84 16.75 1.85
C TYR A 79 -5.92 17.60 3.12
N ASN A 80 -4.83 18.25 3.56
CA ASN A 80 -4.85 19.15 4.71
C ASN A 80 -5.36 20.56 4.38
N HIS A 81 -5.43 20.94 3.09
CA HIS A 81 -5.92 22.26 2.67
C HIS A 81 -7.29 22.14 2.01
N ARG A 82 -8.36 22.53 2.73
CA ARG A 82 -9.76 22.39 2.26
C ARG A 82 -10.01 22.99 0.87
N TRP A 83 -9.47 24.17 0.60
CA TRP A 83 -9.62 24.82 -0.71
C TRP A 83 -8.95 23.99 -1.81
N LEU A 84 -7.72 23.51 -1.57
CA LEU A 84 -6.96 22.74 -2.56
C LEU A 84 -7.59 21.38 -2.82
N LEU A 85 -8.12 20.72 -1.78
CA LEU A 85 -8.90 19.50 -1.91
C LEU A 85 -10.14 19.72 -2.79
N SER A 86 -10.86 20.83 -2.59
CA SER A 86 -12.01 21.20 -3.43
C SER A 86 -11.61 21.40 -4.89
N GLN A 87 -10.54 22.17 -5.14
CA GLN A 87 -10.04 22.39 -6.50
C GLN A 87 -9.55 21.10 -7.17
N MET A 88 -8.84 20.25 -6.44
CA MET A 88 -8.40 18.95 -6.94
C MET A 88 -9.59 18.09 -7.39
N ARG A 89 -10.69 18.07 -6.62
CA ARG A 89 -11.91 17.34 -7.00
C ARG A 89 -12.54 17.86 -8.28
N VAL A 90 -12.52 19.18 -8.49
CA VAL A 90 -13.03 19.80 -9.73
C VAL A 90 -12.16 19.43 -10.94
N VAL A 91 -10.84 19.57 -10.83
CA VAL A 91 -9.92 19.35 -11.95
C VAL A 91 -9.71 17.86 -12.24
N CYS A 92 -9.57 17.03 -11.20
CA CYS A 92 -9.30 15.60 -11.35
C CYS A 92 -10.55 14.74 -11.49
N LYS A 93 -11.75 15.25 -11.17
CA LYS A 93 -13.06 14.56 -11.22
C LYS A 93 -13.15 13.24 -10.42
N ARG A 94 -12.09 12.85 -9.71
CA ARG A 94 -11.94 11.63 -8.90
C ARG A 94 -10.90 11.86 -7.81
N GLU A 95 -11.07 11.17 -6.68
CA GLU A 95 -10.12 11.18 -5.55
C GLU A 95 -8.75 10.57 -5.93
N ILE A 96 -7.69 11.02 -5.25
CA ILE A 96 -6.40 10.34 -5.27
C ILE A 96 -6.54 9.11 -4.38
N VAL A 97 -6.43 7.93 -4.98
CA VAL A 97 -6.61 6.67 -4.26
C VAL A 97 -5.35 6.43 -3.44
N TRP A 98 -5.50 6.43 -2.12
CA TRP A 98 -4.45 6.02 -1.20
C TRP A 98 -5.01 4.91 -0.30
N PRO A 99 -4.90 3.63 -0.69
CA PRO A 99 -5.39 2.54 0.14
C PRO A 99 -4.64 2.57 1.49
N GLY A 100 -5.34 2.27 2.58
CA GLY A 100 -4.78 2.31 3.94
C GLY A 100 -3.56 1.41 4.13
N VAL A 101 -2.88 1.60 5.27
CA VAL A 101 -1.49 1.19 5.60
C VAL A 101 -1.17 -0.31 5.49
N THR A 102 -2.15 -1.20 5.29
CA THR A 102 -1.98 -2.64 5.57
C THR A 102 -1.09 -3.43 4.60
N LEU A 103 -0.70 -2.88 3.44
CA LEU A 103 0.18 -3.57 2.47
C LEU A 103 1.17 -2.58 1.82
N PHE A 104 2.41 -3.00 1.59
CA PHE A 104 3.41 -2.21 0.84
C PHE A 104 2.98 -1.92 -0.61
N VAL A 105 2.21 -2.82 -1.22
CA VAL A 105 1.64 -2.63 -2.57
C VAL A 105 0.77 -1.38 -2.68
N THR A 106 0.26 -0.87 -1.55
CA THR A 106 -0.58 0.35 -1.51
C THR A 106 0.19 1.59 -1.91
N ASN A 107 1.49 1.67 -1.63
CA ASN A 107 2.34 2.77 -2.10
C ASN A 107 2.39 2.77 -3.63
N HIS A 108 2.46 1.59 -4.26
CA HIS A 108 2.48 1.50 -5.73
C HIS A 108 1.15 1.92 -6.35
N ILE A 109 0.02 1.46 -5.79
CA ILE A 109 -1.33 1.88 -6.22
C ILE A 109 -1.51 3.39 -6.09
N ALA A 110 -1.01 3.95 -4.98
CA ALA A 110 -1.07 5.38 -4.73
C ALA A 110 -0.25 6.21 -5.73
N LEU A 111 0.98 5.76 -6.02
CA LEU A 111 1.83 6.37 -7.03
C LEU A 111 1.20 6.30 -8.43
N ASP A 112 0.62 5.16 -8.81
CA ASP A 112 -0.12 5.02 -10.08
C ASP A 112 -1.32 5.98 -10.14
N SER A 113 -2.05 6.15 -9.03
CA SER A 113 -3.17 7.11 -8.95
C SER A 113 -2.71 8.56 -9.15
N LEU A 114 -1.57 8.93 -8.59
CA LEU A 114 -0.95 10.26 -8.78
C LEU A 114 -0.45 10.44 -10.20
N LEU A 115 0.22 9.44 -10.77
CA LEU A 115 0.72 9.49 -12.14
C LEU A 115 -0.40 9.66 -13.16
N LYS A 116 -1.51 8.92 -13.01
CA LYS A 116 -2.72 9.06 -13.85
C LYS A 116 -3.35 10.46 -13.77
N LYS A 117 -3.16 11.17 -12.66
CA LYS A 117 -3.69 12.53 -12.43
C LYS A 117 -2.64 13.63 -12.61
N ARG A 118 -1.41 13.29 -13.00
CA ARG A 118 -0.27 14.21 -13.04
C ARG A 118 -0.57 15.48 -13.84
N THR A 119 -1.15 15.34 -15.03
CA THR A 119 -1.46 16.49 -15.90
C THR A 119 -2.44 17.46 -15.23
N ASN A 120 -3.50 16.91 -14.63
CA ASN A 120 -4.53 17.68 -13.95
C ASN A 120 -3.99 18.35 -12.67
N LEU A 121 -3.15 17.65 -11.91
CA LEU A 121 -2.48 18.21 -10.75
C LEU A 121 -1.50 19.32 -11.13
N LYS A 122 -0.74 19.17 -12.21
CA LYS A 122 0.12 20.24 -12.74
C LYS A 122 -0.70 21.47 -13.11
N GLN A 123 -1.81 21.30 -13.84
CA GLN A 123 -2.71 22.41 -14.18
C GLN A 123 -3.23 23.14 -12.94
N LEU A 124 -3.54 22.40 -11.87
CA LEU A 124 -3.97 22.99 -10.60
C LEU A 124 -2.88 23.86 -9.98
N PHE A 125 -1.65 23.37 -9.89
CA PHE A 125 -0.52 24.10 -9.30
C PHE A 125 0.08 25.18 -10.21
N THR A 126 -0.26 25.21 -11.50
CA THR A 126 0.11 26.30 -12.41
C THR A 126 -1.03 27.29 -12.66
N SER A 127 -2.15 27.19 -11.93
CA SER A 127 -3.31 28.07 -12.14
C SER A 127 -3.15 29.42 -11.44
N ASP A 128 -3.73 30.48 -12.00
CA ASP A 128 -3.75 31.82 -11.38
C ASP A 128 -4.46 31.81 -10.02
N ALA A 129 -5.46 30.93 -9.88
CA ALA A 129 -6.18 30.70 -8.63
C ALA A 129 -5.26 30.14 -7.54
N TRP A 130 -4.31 29.28 -7.89
CA TRP A 130 -3.28 28.79 -6.97
C TRP A 130 -2.25 29.87 -6.64
N ALA A 131 -1.77 30.63 -7.64
CA ALA A 131 -0.81 31.71 -7.44
C ALA A 131 -1.34 32.80 -6.47
N SER A 132 -2.66 33.02 -6.48
CA SER A 132 -3.35 33.96 -5.60
C SER A 132 -3.62 33.40 -4.19
N ASN A 133 -3.44 32.10 -3.96
CA ASN A 133 -3.75 31.46 -2.68
C ASN A 133 -2.63 31.67 -1.64
N PRO A 134 -2.91 31.97 -0.36
CA PRO A 134 -1.87 32.07 0.67
C PRO A 134 -1.01 30.81 0.82
N SER A 135 -1.57 29.63 0.53
CA SER A 135 -0.90 28.34 0.66
C SER A 135 0.26 28.17 -0.32
N SER A 136 0.24 28.83 -1.48
CA SER A 136 1.33 28.80 -2.47
C SER A 136 2.60 29.48 -1.97
N ARG A 137 2.46 30.48 -1.09
CA ARG A 137 3.59 31.22 -0.52
C ARG A 137 4.30 30.46 0.59
N THR A 138 3.72 29.39 1.10
CA THR A 138 4.31 28.57 2.16
C THR A 138 5.50 27.77 1.61
N ALA A 139 6.48 27.45 2.47
CA ALA A 139 7.62 26.62 2.08
C ALA A 139 7.19 25.26 1.51
N ASN A 140 6.12 24.68 2.07
CA ASN A 140 5.55 23.43 1.58
C ASN A 140 4.81 23.60 0.25
N GLY A 141 4.15 24.74 0.02
CA GLY A 141 3.50 25.09 -1.25
C GLY A 141 4.51 25.22 -2.40
N LYS A 142 5.63 25.91 -2.16
CA LYS A 142 6.71 26.04 -3.16
C LYS A 142 7.44 24.73 -3.45
N ARG A 143 7.42 23.77 -2.52
CA ARG A 143 8.05 22.45 -2.68
C ARG A 143 7.23 21.52 -3.60
N ILE A 144 5.93 21.75 -3.72
CA ILE A 144 5.02 20.89 -4.49
C ILE A 144 4.65 21.47 -5.87
N GLU A 145 5.01 22.73 -6.12
CA GLU A 145 5.04 23.36 -7.46
C GLU A 145 6.09 22.69 -8.36
#